data_AF-A0A6N2XWL3-F1
#
_entry.id   AF-A0A6N2XWL3-F1
#
_cell.length_a   1.000
_cell.length_b   1.000
_cell.length_c   1.000
_cell.angle_alpha   90.00
_cell.angle_beta   90.00
_cell.angle_gamma   90.00
#
_symmetry.space_group_name_H-M   'P 1'
#
loop_
_entity.id
_entity.type
_entity.pdbx_description
1 polymer ?
#
loop_
_entity_poly.entity_id
_entity_poly.type
_entity_poly.pdbx_seq_one_letter_code
_entity_poly.pdbx_strand_id
1 'polypeptide(L)'
;MRWKNKLNNIAGVNNEGFIEIISNCLNYVDSRLIDHGLRVANMTYRMLEAQNSHEQKYLQDVFMLAMLHNIGAYKTEKIDQMFIFETKNIWQHAIYGYLFIKNFSPLDKLAPAILYHHLDYQKMIYIDDEIKNISQIINLCDRIDVFLQTSNDYSMLKDYLDKESGTRFVENLVTTLYWQVDQVYQFTTNPFSKWQKVTSLNISLSLE
;
A
#
# COMPACT_ATOMS: atom_id res chain seq x y z
N MET A 1 -10.54 20.50 -18.77
CA MET A 1 -11.40 19.50 -18.12
C MET A 1 -11.99 18.50 -19.15
N ARG A 2 -11.15 17.88 -20.01
CA ARG A 2 -11.59 17.13 -21.21
C ARG A 2 -11.27 15.61 -21.18
N TRP A 3 -10.70 15.12 -20.08
CA TRP A 3 -10.17 13.76 -19.96
C TRP A 3 -11.01 12.84 -19.07
N LYS A 4 -11.85 13.39 -18.18
CA LYS A 4 -12.69 12.59 -17.26
C LYS A 4 -13.72 11.70 -17.98
N ASN A 5 -14.18 12.07 -19.18
CA ASN A 5 -15.21 11.31 -19.90
C ASN A 5 -14.66 10.24 -20.85
N LYS A 6 -13.33 10.12 -21.02
CA LYS A 6 -12.74 9.19 -22.02
C LYS A 6 -12.34 7.83 -21.44
N LEU A 7 -12.30 7.68 -20.11
CA LEU A 7 -11.97 6.43 -19.44
C LEU A 7 -13.18 5.49 -19.28
N ASN A 8 -14.41 6.03 -19.37
CA ASN A 8 -15.64 5.23 -19.25
C ASN A 8 -15.92 4.33 -20.47
N ASN A 9 -15.15 4.45 -21.56
CA ASN A 9 -15.36 3.70 -22.81
C ASN A 9 -14.29 2.64 -23.11
N ILE A 10 -13.37 2.35 -22.16
CA ILE A 10 -12.42 1.25 -22.31
C ILE A 10 -12.98 0.03 -21.56
N ALA A 11 -14.13 -0.45 -22.01
CA ALA A 11 -14.59 -1.79 -21.70
C ALA A 11 -13.62 -2.78 -22.36
N GLY A 12 -12.61 -3.25 -21.62
CA GLY A 12 -11.68 -4.27 -22.14
C GLY A 12 -10.29 -4.33 -21.54
N VAL A 13 -9.89 -3.42 -20.65
CA VAL A 13 -8.65 -3.62 -19.87
C VAL A 13 -9.05 -4.30 -18.57
N ASN A 14 -8.80 -5.60 -18.46
CA ASN A 14 -8.88 -6.30 -17.19
C ASN A 14 -7.91 -5.64 -16.18
N ASN A 15 -8.24 -5.67 -14.89
CA ASN A 15 -7.41 -5.03 -13.86
C ASN A 15 -5.96 -5.54 -13.88
N GLU A 16 -5.75 -6.78 -14.31
CA GLU A 16 -4.43 -7.38 -14.54
C GLU A 16 -3.63 -6.62 -15.62
N GLY A 17 -4.21 -6.36 -16.79
CA GLY A 17 -3.55 -5.60 -17.84
C GLY A 17 -3.27 -4.15 -17.44
N PHE A 18 -4.14 -3.54 -16.63
CA PHE A 18 -3.88 -2.19 -16.10
C PHE A 18 -2.73 -2.19 -15.08
N ILE A 19 -2.73 -3.14 -14.14
CA ILE A 19 -1.64 -3.32 -13.17
C ILE A 19 -0.33 -3.61 -13.91
N GLU A 20 -0.36 -4.45 -14.94
CA GLU A 20 0.80 -4.77 -15.76
C GLU A 20 1.34 -3.53 -16.50
N ILE A 21 0.47 -2.72 -17.13
CA ILE A 21 0.86 -1.49 -17.80
C ILE A 21 1.48 -0.48 -16.81
N ILE A 22 0.84 -0.26 -15.67
CA ILE A 22 1.35 0.64 -14.63
C ILE A 22 2.67 0.12 -14.05
N SER A 23 2.75 -1.18 -13.77
CA SER A 23 3.96 -1.83 -13.28
C SER A 23 5.10 -1.70 -14.27
N ASN A 24 4.85 -1.96 -15.55
CA ASN A 24 5.84 -1.79 -16.61
C ASN A 24 6.28 -0.32 -16.73
N CYS A 25 5.34 0.63 -16.72
CA CYS A 25 5.65 2.05 -16.80
C CYS A 25 6.50 2.53 -15.60
N LEU A 26 6.19 2.10 -14.39
CA LEU A 26 6.93 2.48 -13.19
C LEU A 26 8.27 1.74 -13.10
N ASN A 27 8.35 0.48 -13.55
CA ASN A 27 9.60 -0.28 -13.71
C ASN A 27 10.57 0.41 -14.68
N TYR A 28 10.06 1.05 -15.74
CA TYR A 28 10.88 1.88 -16.62
C TYR A 28 11.46 3.13 -15.92
N VAL A 29 10.86 3.59 -14.82
CA VAL A 29 11.38 4.70 -14.02
C VAL A 29 12.35 4.20 -12.96
N ASP A 30 11.94 3.22 -12.14
CA ASP A 30 12.79 2.49 -11.19
C ASP A 30 12.04 1.24 -10.68
N SER A 31 12.65 0.05 -10.81
CA SER A 31 12.03 -1.21 -10.42
C SER A 31 11.78 -1.36 -8.91
N ARG A 32 12.55 -0.66 -8.07
CA ARG A 32 12.45 -0.76 -6.61
C ARG A 32 11.12 -0.25 -6.07
N LEU A 33 10.47 0.67 -6.80
CA LEU A 33 9.17 1.24 -6.43
C LEU A 33 8.01 0.28 -6.66
N ILE A 34 8.08 -0.50 -7.74
CA ILE A 34 7.08 -1.53 -8.00
C ILE A 34 7.27 -2.69 -7.05
N ASP A 35 8.51 -3.10 -6.78
CA ASP A 35 8.74 -4.24 -5.92
C ASP A 35 8.26 -3.99 -4.48
N HIS A 36 8.62 -2.85 -3.91
CA HIS A 36 8.14 -2.44 -2.59
C HIS A 36 6.64 -2.14 -2.60
N GLY A 37 6.18 -1.30 -3.54
CA GLY A 37 4.76 -0.92 -3.63
C GLY A 37 3.83 -2.11 -3.80
N LEU A 38 4.19 -3.11 -4.61
CA LEU A 38 3.39 -4.32 -4.79
C LEU A 38 3.39 -5.23 -3.56
N ARG A 39 4.50 -5.34 -2.82
CA ARG A 39 4.52 -6.09 -1.55
C ARG A 39 3.62 -5.42 -0.51
N VAL A 40 3.70 -4.10 -0.38
CA VAL A 40 2.82 -3.30 0.50
C VAL A 40 1.35 -3.44 0.07
N ALA A 41 1.05 -3.35 -1.23
CA ALA A 41 -0.30 -3.48 -1.76
C ALA A 41 -0.90 -4.87 -1.51
N ASN A 42 -0.10 -5.93 -1.69
CA ASN A 42 -0.55 -7.29 -1.43
C ASN A 42 -0.85 -7.51 0.06
N MET A 43 0.04 -7.09 0.96
CA MET A 43 -0.22 -7.16 2.40
C MET A 43 -1.46 -6.36 2.79
N THR A 44 -1.58 -5.13 2.26
CA THR A 44 -2.75 -4.25 2.50
C THR A 44 -4.05 -4.92 2.06
N TYR A 45 -4.08 -5.49 0.85
CA TYR A 45 -5.25 -6.20 0.33
C TYR A 45 -5.64 -7.36 1.24
N ARG A 46 -4.69 -8.19 1.69
CA ARG A 46 -4.98 -9.33 2.57
C ARG A 46 -5.45 -8.92 3.96
N MET A 47 -4.89 -7.84 4.52
CA MET A 47 -5.36 -7.29 5.79
C MET A 47 -6.78 -6.75 5.68
N LEU A 48 -7.10 -6.06 4.59
CA LEU A 48 -8.43 -5.49 4.34
C LEU A 48 -9.47 -6.57 4.02
N GLU A 49 -9.09 -7.60 3.26
CA GLU A 49 -9.92 -8.79 2.98
C GLU A 49 -10.29 -9.52 4.28
N ALA A 50 -9.33 -9.68 5.20
CA ALA A 50 -9.56 -10.31 6.49
C ALA A 50 -10.53 -9.53 7.42
N GLN A 51 -10.73 -8.23 7.19
CA GLN A 51 -11.74 -7.44 7.91
C GLN A 51 -13.19 -7.75 7.47
N ASN A 52 -13.38 -8.51 6.38
CA ASN A 52 -14.68 -9.01 5.87
C ASN A 52 -15.77 -7.93 5.66
N SER A 53 -15.38 -6.68 5.43
CA SER A 53 -16.28 -5.53 5.44
C SER A 53 -16.43 -4.82 4.10
N HIS A 54 -15.81 -5.32 3.02
CA HIS A 54 -15.65 -4.55 1.79
C HIS A 54 -15.93 -5.33 0.51
N GLU A 55 -16.54 -4.64 -0.45
CA GLU A 55 -16.76 -5.16 -1.80
C GLU A 55 -15.45 -5.31 -2.58
N GLN A 56 -15.42 -6.23 -3.54
CA GLN A 56 -14.21 -6.52 -4.33
C GLN A 56 -13.62 -5.30 -5.03
N LYS A 57 -14.48 -4.41 -5.55
CA LYS A 57 -14.04 -3.17 -6.19
C LYS A 57 -13.26 -2.28 -5.24
N TYR A 58 -13.72 -2.15 -4.00
CA TYR A 58 -13.04 -1.34 -2.99
C TYR A 58 -11.67 -1.91 -2.64
N LEU A 59 -11.57 -3.24 -2.49
CA LEU A 59 -10.28 -3.91 -2.26
C LEU A 59 -9.29 -3.65 -3.40
N GLN A 60 -9.76 -3.64 -4.65
CA GLN A 60 -8.94 -3.31 -5.82
C GLN A 60 -8.50 -1.85 -5.85
N ASP A 61 -9.41 -0.93 -5.53
CA ASP A 61 -9.12 0.50 -5.47
C ASP A 61 -8.07 0.79 -4.38
N VAL A 62 -8.16 0.16 -3.20
CA VAL A 62 -7.16 0.28 -2.12
C VAL A 62 -5.84 -0.43 -2.48
N PHE A 63 -5.87 -1.56 -3.19
CA PHE A 63 -4.65 -2.20 -3.70
C PHE A 63 -3.88 -1.25 -4.61
N MET A 64 -4.55 -0.62 -5.58
CA MET A 64 -3.90 0.36 -6.47
C MET A 64 -3.38 1.58 -5.70
N LEU A 65 -4.13 2.03 -4.69
CA LEU A 65 -3.71 3.12 -3.81
C LEU A 65 -2.42 2.78 -3.06
N ALA A 66 -2.37 1.62 -2.42
CA ALA A 66 -1.21 1.14 -1.66
C ALA A 66 0.01 0.90 -2.57
N MET A 67 -0.19 0.39 -3.78
CA MET A 67 0.89 0.24 -4.77
C MET A 67 1.53 1.58 -5.13
N LEU A 68 0.75 2.66 -5.12
CA LEU A 68 1.17 4.00 -5.52
C LEU A 68 1.48 4.93 -4.33
N HIS A 69 1.52 4.42 -3.09
CA HIS A 69 1.60 5.29 -1.91
C HIS A 69 2.84 6.22 -1.92
N ASN A 70 3.97 5.74 -2.44
CA ASN A 70 5.21 6.48 -2.57
C ASN A 70 5.42 7.18 -3.94
N ILE A 71 4.37 7.33 -4.76
CA ILE A 71 4.47 8.01 -6.08
C ILE A 71 4.99 9.46 -5.97
N GLY A 72 4.88 10.08 -4.80
CA GLY A 72 5.43 11.42 -4.57
C GLY A 72 6.94 11.50 -4.46
N ALA A 73 7.60 10.41 -4.06
CA ALA A 73 9.05 10.41 -3.79
C ALA A 73 9.84 10.75 -5.06
N TYR A 74 9.34 10.39 -6.24
CA TYR A 74 9.98 10.70 -7.52
C TYR A 74 10.18 12.20 -7.81
N LYS A 75 9.27 13.06 -7.33
CA LYS A 75 9.37 14.50 -7.60
C LYS A 75 10.21 15.21 -6.55
N THR A 76 10.21 14.69 -5.33
CA THR A 76 10.73 15.39 -4.15
C THR A 76 12.08 14.85 -3.69
N GLU A 77 12.50 13.68 -4.16
CA GLU A 77 13.67 12.97 -3.63
C GLU A 77 14.63 12.47 -4.73
N LYS A 78 15.90 12.29 -4.37
CA LYS A 78 16.88 11.62 -5.24
C LYS A 78 16.68 10.11 -5.09
N ILE A 79 16.39 9.46 -6.21
CA ILE A 79 16.06 8.04 -6.36
C ILE A 79 17.08 7.09 -5.66
N ASP A 80 18.34 7.50 -5.55
CA ASP A 80 19.41 6.69 -4.95
C ASP A 80 19.33 6.51 -3.43
N GLN A 81 18.36 7.15 -2.75
CA GLN A 81 18.30 7.15 -1.29
C GLN A 81 16.93 6.87 -0.66
N MET A 82 15.96 6.30 -1.40
CA MET A 82 14.62 6.02 -0.87
C MET A 82 14.60 5.25 0.47
N PHE A 83 15.51 4.29 0.66
CA PHE A 83 15.60 3.49 1.90
C PHE A 83 16.22 4.21 3.11
N ILE A 84 16.94 5.31 2.91
CA ILE A 84 17.72 6.00 3.97
C ILE A 84 16.99 7.25 4.51
N PHE A 85 15.97 7.76 3.81
CA PHE A 85 15.48 9.14 4.01
C PHE A 85 14.08 9.30 4.61
N GLU A 86 13.47 8.22 5.09
CA GLU A 86 12.20 8.21 5.85
C GLU A 86 12.25 8.97 7.18
N THR A 87 13.33 9.72 7.44
CA THR A 87 13.60 10.43 8.70
C THR A 87 13.57 11.95 8.58
N LYS A 88 13.61 12.55 7.37
CA LYS A 88 13.64 14.03 7.22
C LYS A 88 12.63 14.65 6.24
N ASN A 89 12.12 13.92 5.25
CA ASN A 89 11.32 14.51 4.16
C ASN A 89 9.99 13.80 3.84
N ILE A 90 9.54 12.91 4.73
CA ILE A 90 8.34 12.06 4.58
C ILE A 90 7.07 12.80 4.16
N TRP A 91 6.89 14.05 4.62
CA TRP A 91 5.69 14.82 4.32
C TRP A 91 5.67 15.36 2.89
N GLN A 92 6.83 15.63 2.28
CA GLN A 92 6.86 16.21 0.93
C GLN A 92 6.34 15.20 -0.10
N HIS A 93 6.78 13.94 -0.02
CA HIS A 93 6.27 12.91 -0.92
C HIS A 93 4.82 12.54 -0.60
N ALA A 94 4.42 12.51 0.67
CA ALA A 94 3.03 12.19 1.03
C ALA A 94 2.07 13.28 0.50
N ILE A 95 2.46 14.56 0.61
CA ILE A 95 1.71 15.69 0.03
C ILE A 95 1.66 15.60 -1.50
N TYR A 96 2.80 15.32 -2.15
CA TYR A 96 2.80 15.20 -3.61
C TYR A 96 1.98 14.00 -4.08
N GLY A 97 2.13 12.84 -3.43
CA GLY A 97 1.37 11.62 -3.71
C GLY A 97 -0.13 11.85 -3.54
N TYR A 98 -0.54 12.50 -2.45
CA TYR A 98 -1.92 12.95 -2.26
C TYR A 98 -2.42 13.81 -3.43
N LEU A 99 -1.68 14.85 -3.81
CA LEU A 99 -2.07 15.72 -4.91
C LEU A 99 -2.11 14.97 -6.25
N PHE A 100 -1.19 14.02 -6.46
CA PHE A 100 -1.14 13.21 -7.66
C PHE A 100 -2.40 12.34 -7.77
N ILE A 101 -2.69 11.54 -6.74
CA ILE A 101 -3.85 10.66 -6.71
C ILE A 101 -5.14 11.48 -6.81
N LYS A 102 -5.27 12.55 -6.03
CA LYS A 102 -6.46 13.41 -6.02
C LYS A 102 -6.80 14.03 -7.38
N ASN A 103 -5.78 14.41 -8.15
CA ASN A 103 -5.99 15.16 -9.40
C ASN A 103 -5.88 14.31 -10.67
N PHE A 104 -5.18 13.17 -10.62
CA PHE A 104 -4.82 12.39 -11.80
C PHE A 104 -5.26 10.92 -11.75
N SER A 105 -6.04 10.49 -10.75
CA SER A 105 -6.59 9.14 -10.68
C SER A 105 -8.09 9.14 -10.34
N PRO A 106 -8.81 8.02 -10.53
CA PRO A 106 -10.19 7.86 -10.08
C PRO A 106 -10.31 7.59 -8.56
N LEU A 107 -9.20 7.60 -7.82
CA LEU A 107 -9.12 7.30 -6.38
C LEU A 107 -9.11 8.58 -5.52
N ASP A 108 -9.70 9.67 -6.02
CA ASP A 108 -9.62 11.00 -5.39
C ASP A 108 -10.19 11.04 -3.97
N LYS A 109 -11.24 10.27 -3.71
CA LYS A 109 -11.83 10.10 -2.37
C LYS A 109 -10.90 9.39 -1.39
N LEU A 110 -10.08 8.45 -1.86
CA LEU A 110 -9.14 7.68 -1.04
C LEU A 110 -7.77 8.35 -0.92
N ALA A 111 -7.49 9.36 -1.76
CA ALA A 111 -6.24 10.12 -1.74
C ALA A 111 -5.78 10.56 -0.33
N PRO A 112 -6.66 11.02 0.60
CA PRO A 112 -6.24 11.37 1.95
C PRO A 112 -5.48 10.25 2.68
N ALA A 113 -5.72 8.98 2.37
CA ALA A 113 -4.97 7.89 2.99
C ALA A 113 -3.47 7.95 2.65
N ILE A 114 -3.12 8.40 1.43
CA ILE A 114 -1.72 8.65 1.05
C ILE A 114 -1.13 9.85 1.79
N LEU A 115 -1.94 10.88 2.07
CA LEU A 115 -1.44 12.02 2.85
C LEU A 115 -1.06 11.60 4.28
N TYR A 116 -1.82 10.68 4.87
CA TYR A 116 -1.71 10.33 6.29
C TYR A 116 -1.01 9.01 6.57
N HIS A 117 -0.53 8.27 5.56
CA HIS A 117 0.08 6.95 5.76
C HIS A 117 1.38 6.95 6.60
N HIS A 118 1.97 8.10 6.89
CA HIS A 118 3.09 8.22 7.83
C HIS A 118 2.70 8.79 9.20
N LEU A 119 1.44 9.21 9.38
CA LEU A 119 0.99 9.81 10.63
C LEU A 119 0.82 8.73 11.71
N ASP A 120 1.36 8.99 12.90
CA ASP A 120 1.17 8.11 14.05
C ASP A 120 -0.31 7.99 14.41
N TYR A 121 -0.76 6.79 14.75
CA TYR A 121 -2.15 6.51 15.12
C TYR A 121 -2.70 7.50 16.16
N GLN A 122 -1.92 7.81 17.20
CA GLN A 122 -2.33 8.73 18.27
C GLN A 122 -2.66 10.15 17.78
N LYS A 123 -2.17 10.55 16.60
CA LYS A 123 -2.40 11.87 16.00
C LYS A 123 -3.58 11.88 15.03
N MET A 124 -4.23 10.75 14.77
CA MET A 124 -5.33 10.63 13.80
C MET A 124 -6.73 10.97 14.38
N ILE A 125 -6.81 11.77 15.45
CA ILE A 125 -8.03 12.05 16.22
C ILE A 125 -9.18 12.58 15.34
N TYR A 126 -8.86 13.40 14.34
CA TYR A 126 -9.83 14.07 13.46
C TYR A 126 -9.87 13.52 12.04
N ILE A 127 -9.25 12.35 11.81
CA ILE A 127 -9.27 11.69 10.50
C ILE A 127 -10.47 10.76 10.46
N ASP A 128 -11.20 10.81 9.34
CA ASP A 128 -12.30 9.90 9.00
C ASP A 128 -11.88 8.44 9.21
N ASP A 129 -12.77 7.61 9.75
CA ASP A 129 -12.42 6.26 10.18
C ASP A 129 -12.03 5.33 9.02
N GLU A 130 -12.61 5.50 7.84
CA GLU A 130 -12.23 4.75 6.64
C GLU A 130 -10.82 5.14 6.20
N ILE A 131 -10.55 6.44 6.10
CA ILE A 131 -9.22 6.97 5.74
C ILE A 131 -8.17 6.57 6.78
N LYS A 132 -8.51 6.64 8.07
CA LYS A 132 -7.66 6.22 9.19
C LYS A 132 -7.30 4.75 9.07
N ASN A 133 -8.29 3.87 8.85
CA ASN A 133 -8.06 2.43 8.70
C ASN A 133 -7.11 2.14 7.53
N ILE A 134 -7.38 2.70 6.33
CA ILE A 134 -6.51 2.49 5.16
C ILE A 134 -5.11 3.03 5.41
N SER A 135 -4.98 4.25 5.94
CA SER A 135 -3.68 4.87 6.22
C SER A 135 -2.85 4.02 7.18
N GLN A 136 -3.49 3.46 8.21
CA GLN A 136 -2.83 2.66 9.24
C GLN A 136 -2.42 1.28 8.74
N ILE A 137 -3.24 0.64 7.90
CA ILE A 137 -2.86 -0.61 7.24
C ILE A 137 -1.68 -0.36 6.29
N ILE A 138 -1.73 0.69 5.46
CA ILE A 138 -0.61 1.03 4.56
C ILE A 138 0.67 1.31 5.36
N ASN A 139 0.60 2.13 6.43
CA ASN A 139 1.76 2.42 7.30
C ASN A 139 2.37 1.15 7.87
N LEU A 140 1.54 0.26 8.39
CA LEU A 140 1.98 -1.00 8.98
C LEU A 140 2.67 -1.89 7.94
N CYS A 141 2.02 -2.12 6.80
CA CYS A 141 2.56 -2.93 5.71
C CYS A 141 3.86 -2.36 5.14
N ASP A 142 3.94 -1.05 4.97
CA ASP A 142 5.13 -0.32 4.55
C ASP A 142 6.30 -0.55 5.53
N ARG A 143 6.05 -0.41 6.85
CA ARG A 143 7.08 -0.66 7.86
C ARG A 143 7.54 -2.11 7.95
N ILE A 144 6.60 -3.05 7.81
CA ILE A 144 6.92 -4.47 7.77
C ILE A 144 7.81 -4.77 6.57
N ASP A 145 7.47 -4.24 5.38
CA ASP A 145 8.29 -4.46 4.19
C ASP A 145 9.71 -3.93 4.39
N VAL A 146 9.85 -2.68 4.83
CA VAL A 146 11.17 -2.08 5.12
C VAL A 146 11.96 -2.90 6.13
N PHE A 147 11.32 -3.36 7.21
CA PHE A 147 11.96 -4.21 8.22
C PHE A 147 12.47 -5.52 7.59
N LEU A 148 11.64 -6.22 6.81
CA LEU A 148 12.00 -7.49 6.20
C LEU A 148 13.08 -7.36 5.11
N GLN A 149 13.16 -6.21 4.43
CA GLN A 149 14.19 -5.95 3.43
C GLN A 149 15.54 -5.51 4.02
N THR A 150 15.55 -4.96 5.25
CA THR A 150 16.76 -4.38 5.86
C THR A 150 17.30 -5.18 7.05
N SER A 151 16.48 -5.98 7.72
CA SER A 151 16.88 -6.79 8.87
C SER A 151 17.44 -8.15 8.43
N ASN A 152 18.47 -8.62 9.14
CA ASN A 152 18.97 -10.00 9.02
C ASN A 152 18.33 -10.94 10.05
N ASP A 153 17.53 -10.41 10.98
CA ASP A 153 16.86 -11.16 12.03
C ASP A 153 15.36 -10.86 12.00
N TYR A 154 14.60 -11.74 11.35
CA TYR A 154 13.15 -11.61 11.24
C TYR A 154 12.42 -11.95 12.53
N SER A 155 13.07 -12.63 13.49
CA SER A 155 12.45 -12.93 14.78
C SER A 155 12.17 -11.65 15.59
N MET A 156 12.95 -10.60 15.33
CA MET A 156 12.77 -9.28 15.95
C MET A 156 11.57 -8.49 15.42
N LEU A 157 10.90 -8.93 14.34
CA LEU A 157 9.76 -8.21 13.77
C LEU A 157 8.64 -8.06 14.81
N LYS A 158 8.37 -9.12 15.58
CA LYS A 158 7.32 -9.08 16.60
C LYS A 158 7.62 -8.04 17.67
N ASP A 159 8.84 -8.05 18.21
CA ASP A 159 9.26 -7.09 19.22
C ASP A 159 9.25 -5.64 18.70
N TYR A 160 9.60 -5.44 17.42
CA TYR A 160 9.51 -4.14 16.76
C TYR A 160 8.06 -3.66 16.69
N LEU A 161 7.13 -4.48 16.20
CA LEU A 161 5.73 -4.11 16.05
C LEU A 161 5.04 -3.91 17.41
N ASP A 162 5.31 -4.77 18.39
CA ASP A 162 4.74 -4.68 19.74
C ASP A 162 5.12 -3.35 20.44
N LYS A 163 6.34 -2.86 20.24
CA LYS A 163 6.81 -1.56 20.79
C LYS A 163 6.09 -0.35 20.20
N GLU A 164 5.67 -0.46 18.95
CA GLU A 164 5.02 0.62 18.18
C GLU A 164 3.48 0.50 18.21
N SER A 165 2.96 -0.56 18.82
CA SER A 165 1.53 -0.84 18.98
C SER A 165 0.86 0.16 19.94
N GLY A 166 -0.28 0.72 19.54
CA GLY A 166 -1.02 1.72 20.31
C GLY A 166 -0.42 3.13 20.28
N THR A 167 0.76 3.30 19.68
CA THR A 167 1.41 4.60 19.47
C THR A 167 1.42 4.97 17.99
N ARG A 168 2.27 4.31 17.21
CA ARG A 168 2.39 4.49 15.77
C ARG A 168 1.28 3.77 15.03
N PHE A 169 0.94 2.56 15.48
CA PHE A 169 -0.04 1.70 14.85
C PHE A 169 -1.28 1.50 15.71
N VAL A 170 -2.43 1.27 15.07
CA VAL A 170 -3.62 0.74 15.75
C VAL A 170 -3.30 -0.61 16.37
N GLU A 171 -3.59 -0.76 17.66
CA GLU A 171 -3.23 -1.95 18.45
C GLU A 171 -3.75 -3.26 17.81
N ASN A 172 -5.04 -3.32 17.46
CA ASN A 172 -5.64 -4.54 16.89
C ASN A 172 -5.05 -4.93 15.53
N LEU A 173 -4.60 -3.95 14.72
CA LEU A 173 -3.93 -4.25 13.45
C LEU A 173 -2.63 -5.03 13.69
N VAL A 174 -1.89 -4.69 14.76
CA VAL A 174 -0.62 -5.31 15.14
C VAL A 174 -0.82 -6.61 15.91
N THR A 175 -1.62 -6.58 16.98
CA THR A 175 -1.67 -7.69 17.95
C THR A 175 -2.45 -8.89 17.43
N THR A 176 -3.35 -8.68 16.47
CA THR A 176 -4.26 -9.72 15.98
C THR A 176 -4.26 -9.82 14.46
N LEU A 177 -4.69 -8.78 13.76
CA LEU A 177 -5.02 -8.88 12.33
C LEU A 177 -3.81 -9.26 11.47
N TYR A 178 -2.68 -8.58 11.63
CA TYR A 178 -1.48 -8.87 10.84
C TYR A 178 -1.02 -10.32 11.03
N TRP A 179 -0.95 -10.80 12.28
CA TRP A 179 -0.49 -12.16 12.55
C TRP A 179 -1.46 -13.22 12.04
N GLN A 180 -2.78 -12.99 12.11
CA GLN A 180 -3.77 -13.88 11.50
C GLN A 180 -3.55 -14.00 9.98
N VAL A 181 -3.30 -12.87 9.32
CA VAL A 181 -3.01 -12.82 7.88
C VAL A 181 -1.67 -13.51 7.58
N ASP A 182 -0.64 -13.24 8.37
CA ASP A 182 0.71 -13.79 8.16
C ASP A 182 0.74 -15.32 8.35
N GLN A 183 -0.06 -15.88 9.25
CA GLN A 183 -0.19 -17.35 9.39
C GLN A 183 -0.67 -18.03 8.09
N VAL A 184 -1.51 -17.35 7.30
CA VAL A 184 -2.06 -17.89 6.04
C VAL A 184 -1.14 -17.58 4.85
N TYR A 185 -0.63 -16.35 4.79
CA TYR A 185 0.08 -15.86 3.61
C TYR A 185 1.59 -15.95 3.69
N GLN A 186 2.15 -16.07 4.90
CA GLN A 186 3.57 -16.29 5.21
C GLN A 186 4.48 -15.16 4.69
N PHE A 187 4.07 -13.91 4.89
CA PHE A 187 4.85 -12.74 4.50
C PHE A 187 6.17 -12.64 5.28
N THR A 188 6.18 -12.95 6.58
CA THR A 188 7.37 -12.88 7.43
C THR A 188 8.38 -13.99 7.13
N THR A 189 7.90 -15.23 6.98
CA THR A 189 8.76 -16.41 6.82
C THR A 189 9.14 -16.67 5.37
N ASN A 190 8.46 -16.04 4.43
CA ASN A 190 8.78 -16.13 3.02
C ASN A 190 8.67 -14.77 2.31
N PRO A 191 9.57 -13.81 2.63
CA PRO A 191 9.50 -12.44 2.14
C PRO A 191 9.63 -12.32 0.62
N PHE A 192 10.04 -13.40 -0.07
CA PHE A 192 10.23 -13.45 -1.52
C PHE A 192 9.30 -14.42 -2.26
N SER A 193 8.62 -15.38 -1.61
CA SER A 193 7.69 -16.26 -2.33
C SER A 193 6.29 -15.66 -2.43
N LYS A 194 5.75 -15.75 -3.64
CA LYS A 194 4.44 -15.30 -4.15
C LYS A 194 4.41 -14.01 -4.98
N TRP A 195 5.57 -13.50 -5.42
CA TRP A 195 5.58 -12.77 -6.72
C TRP A 195 5.04 -13.67 -7.85
N GLN A 196 5.40 -14.95 -7.83
CA GLN A 196 4.85 -15.96 -8.75
C GLN A 196 3.35 -16.24 -8.58
N LYS A 197 2.67 -15.66 -7.56
CA LYS A 197 1.22 -15.78 -7.39
C LYS A 197 0.43 -14.49 -7.54
N VAL A 198 1.05 -13.34 -7.83
CA VAL A 198 0.30 -12.14 -8.24
C VAL A 198 -0.07 -12.23 -9.72
N THR A 199 0.79 -12.84 -10.55
CA THR A 199 0.41 -13.29 -11.91
C THR A 199 -0.55 -14.47 -11.90
N SER A 200 -0.62 -15.22 -10.78
CA SER A 200 -1.61 -16.27 -10.55
C SER A 200 -2.63 -15.88 -9.47
N LEU A 201 -2.88 -14.58 -9.28
CA LEU A 201 -4.06 -14.14 -8.59
C LEU A 201 -5.20 -14.61 -9.49
N ASN A 202 -5.70 -15.82 -9.23
CA ASN A 202 -7.10 -16.15 -9.43
C ASN A 202 -7.90 -15.20 -8.52
N ILE A 203 -7.82 -13.89 -8.77
CA ILE A 203 -8.99 -13.04 -8.63
C ILE A 203 -9.90 -13.63 -9.68
N SER A 204 -10.70 -14.63 -9.30
CA SER A 204 -11.80 -15.07 -10.13
C SER A 204 -12.72 -13.86 -10.25
N LEU A 205 -12.45 -13.04 -11.27
CA LEU A 205 -13.29 -11.96 -11.76
C LEU A 205 -14.49 -12.63 -12.44
N SER A 206 -15.34 -13.30 -11.67
CA SER A 206 -16.65 -13.69 -12.14
C SER A 206 -17.46 -12.40 -12.28
N LEU A 207 -17.51 -11.90 -13.51
CA LEU A 207 -18.55 -11.00 -13.95
C LEU A 207 -19.87 -11.78 -13.94
N GLU A 208 -20.70 -11.52 -12.94
CA GLU A 208 -22.15 -11.54 -13.12
C GLU A 208 -22.65 -10.10 -13.10
#